data_AF-I7K973-F1
#
_entry.id   AF-I7K973-F1
#
_cell.length_a   1.000
_cell.length_b   1.000
_cell.length_c   1.000
_cell.angle_alpha   90.00
_cell.angle_beta   90.00
_cell.angle_gamma   90.00
#
_symmetry.space_group_name_H-M   'P 1'
#
loop_
_entity.id
_entity.type
_entity.pdbx_description
1 polymer ?
#
loop_
_entity_poly.entity_id
_entity_poly.type
_entity_poly.pdbx_seq_one_letter_code
_entity_poly.pdbx_strand_id
1 'polypeptide(L)'
;MKKKDFLWLTALLLVIFILIYKPTHVAFVTLTKSHPYIMGFIKVSILATMGELLAIRLQTGDYKKPHGLIYRFIIWGFLGMVFALVFDLFSSGVSACIEKSLLPKSSLRFWPAFYTSALMNLIFAPTFMALHRITDTFIDLGEGKLNKILKVKLNDVISKIDWNTFISFVVLKTIPFFWIPAHTITFLLPSEYRVLMASFLSIALGAILSLAKRKK
;
A
#
# COMPACT_ATOMS: atom_id res chain seq x y z
N MET A 1 5.23 27.11 -4.31
CA MET A 1 5.55 25.68 -4.57
C MET A 1 6.99 25.59 -5.06
N LYS A 2 7.76 24.60 -4.60
CA LYS A 2 9.16 24.38 -5.03
C LYS A 2 9.19 23.62 -6.37
N LYS A 3 10.30 23.70 -7.13
CA LYS A 3 10.46 22.95 -8.41
C LYS A 3 10.15 21.46 -8.28
N LYS A 4 10.57 20.83 -7.17
CA LYS A 4 10.30 19.41 -6.90
C LYS A 4 8.82 19.10 -6.65
N ASP A 5 8.02 20.08 -6.18
CA ASP A 5 6.57 19.91 -6.03
C ASP A 5 5.91 19.77 -7.41
N PHE A 6 6.33 20.57 -8.39
CA PHE A 6 5.87 20.45 -9.77
C PHE A 6 6.25 19.10 -10.38
N LEU A 7 7.50 18.65 -10.21
CA LEU A 7 7.94 17.35 -10.71
C LEU A 7 7.09 16.19 -10.15
N TRP A 8 6.83 16.20 -8.85
CA TRP A 8 6.00 15.17 -8.21
C TRP A 8 4.55 15.21 -8.73
N LEU A 9 3.97 16.41 -8.87
CA LEU A 9 2.62 16.57 -9.43
C LEU A 9 2.55 16.14 -10.90
N THR A 10 3.54 16.48 -11.72
CA THR A 10 3.61 16.02 -13.12
C THR A 10 3.69 14.50 -13.17
N ALA A 11 4.49 13.85 -12.32
CA ALA A 11 4.53 12.40 -12.25
C ALA A 11 3.17 11.79 -11.90
N LEU A 12 2.44 12.38 -10.93
CA LEU A 12 1.10 11.94 -10.56
C LEU A 12 0.10 12.12 -11.71
N LEU A 13 0.14 13.27 -12.38
CA LEU A 13 -0.71 13.57 -13.53
C LEU A 13 -0.45 12.63 -14.71
N LEU A 14 0.80 12.21 -14.92
CA LEU A 14 1.14 11.21 -15.93
C LEU A 14 0.54 9.83 -15.60
N VAL A 15 0.57 9.40 -14.35
CA VAL A 15 -0.09 8.16 -13.92
C VAL A 15 -1.60 8.25 -14.16
N ILE A 16 -2.22 9.37 -13.81
CA ILE A 16 -3.65 9.61 -14.04
C ILE A 16 -3.97 9.63 -15.55
N PHE A 17 -3.13 10.28 -16.36
CA PHE A 17 -3.28 10.34 -17.81
C PHE A 17 -3.26 8.94 -18.44
N ILE A 18 -2.35 8.06 -18.02
CA ILE A 18 -2.28 6.66 -18.49
C ILE A 18 -3.62 5.95 -18.28
N LEU A 19 -4.34 6.26 -17.18
CA LEU A 19 -5.60 5.62 -16.82
C LEU A 19 -6.82 6.23 -17.53
N ILE A 20 -6.77 7.49 -17.95
CA ILE A 20 -7.90 8.19 -18.58
C ILE A 20 -7.81 8.10 -20.11
N TYR A 21 -6.60 8.18 -20.66
CA TYR A 21 -6.40 8.15 -22.11
C TYR A 21 -6.63 6.74 -22.66
N LYS A 22 -7.63 6.59 -23.55
CA LYS A 22 -8.17 5.28 -23.97
C LYS A 22 -7.11 4.26 -24.43
N PRO A 23 -6.15 4.60 -25.32
CA PRO A 23 -5.12 3.64 -25.74
C PRO A 23 -4.26 3.13 -24.59
N THR A 24 -3.79 4.03 -23.73
CA THR A 24 -2.94 3.66 -22.58
C THR A 24 -3.75 2.93 -21.50
N HIS A 25 -5.02 3.27 -21.35
CA HIS A 25 -5.95 2.61 -20.44
C HIS A 25 -6.18 1.15 -20.85
N VAL A 26 -6.46 0.89 -22.14
CA VAL A 26 -6.62 -0.46 -22.67
C VAL A 26 -5.33 -1.26 -22.50
N ALA A 27 -4.18 -0.67 -22.79
CA ALA A 27 -2.88 -1.31 -22.56
C ALA A 27 -2.67 -1.65 -21.07
N PHE A 28 -2.98 -0.71 -20.16
CA PHE A 28 -2.89 -0.91 -18.72
C PHE A 28 -3.76 -2.08 -18.24
N VAL A 29 -5.03 -2.14 -18.68
CA VAL A 29 -5.96 -3.20 -18.29
C VAL A 29 -5.48 -4.55 -18.83
N THR A 30 -5.09 -4.61 -20.11
CA THR A 30 -4.59 -5.84 -20.75
C THR A 30 -3.34 -6.37 -20.06
N LEU A 31 -2.34 -5.52 -19.82
CA LEU A 31 -1.10 -5.90 -19.14
C LEU A 31 -1.35 -6.34 -17.70
N THR A 32 -2.31 -5.70 -17.01
CA THR A 32 -2.68 -6.10 -15.65
C THR A 32 -3.27 -7.50 -15.62
N LYS A 33 -4.07 -7.86 -16.62
CA LYS A 33 -4.65 -9.20 -16.74
C LYS A 33 -3.61 -10.24 -17.10
N SER A 34 -2.75 -9.96 -18.08
CA SER A 34 -1.78 -10.94 -18.58
C SER A 34 -0.58 -11.12 -17.64
N HIS A 35 -0.20 -10.07 -16.90
CA HIS A 35 0.97 -10.07 -16.04
C HIS A 35 0.66 -9.44 -14.66
N PRO A 36 -0.26 -10.03 -13.86
CA PRO A 36 -0.75 -9.42 -12.62
C PRO A 36 0.37 -9.14 -11.61
N TYR A 37 1.35 -10.04 -11.50
CA TYR A 37 2.48 -9.86 -10.58
C TYR A 37 3.43 -8.75 -11.01
N ILE A 38 3.85 -8.74 -12.29
CA ILE A 38 4.74 -7.70 -12.82
C ILE A 38 4.06 -6.34 -12.72
N MET A 39 2.77 -6.26 -13.07
CA MET A 39 2.01 -5.03 -12.95
C MET A 39 1.79 -4.63 -11.49
N GLY A 40 1.57 -5.58 -10.58
CA GLY A 40 1.55 -5.33 -9.15
C GLY A 40 2.86 -4.71 -8.66
N PHE A 41 4.00 -5.28 -9.07
CA PHE A 41 5.32 -4.75 -8.78
C PHE A 41 5.48 -3.31 -9.25
N ILE A 42 5.21 -3.04 -10.53
CA ILE A 42 5.38 -1.71 -11.14
C ILE A 42 4.46 -0.68 -10.47
N LYS A 43 3.16 -1.00 -10.30
CA LYS A 43 2.17 -0.07 -9.71
C LYS A 43 2.59 0.36 -8.31
N VAL A 44 2.89 -0.63 -7.46
CA VAL A 44 3.14 -0.36 -6.04
C VAL A 44 4.52 0.25 -5.83
N SER A 45 5.56 -0.24 -6.51
CA SER A 45 6.92 0.33 -6.38
C SER A 45 6.96 1.82 -6.73
N ILE A 46 6.30 2.23 -7.81
CA ILE A 46 6.22 3.64 -8.23
C ILE A 46 5.39 4.46 -7.24
N LEU A 47 4.14 4.07 -7.00
CA LEU A 47 3.20 4.90 -6.23
C LEU A 47 3.52 4.94 -4.74
N ALA A 48 3.99 3.84 -4.15
CA ALA A 48 4.41 3.83 -2.75
C ALA A 48 5.65 4.69 -2.55
N THR A 49 6.62 4.64 -3.49
CA THR A 49 7.78 5.55 -3.48
C THR A 49 7.35 7.01 -3.58
N MET A 50 6.41 7.33 -4.47
CA MET A 50 5.84 8.68 -4.56
C MET A 50 5.17 9.11 -3.25
N GLY A 51 4.43 8.21 -2.60
CA GLY A 51 3.79 8.46 -1.30
C GLY A 51 4.80 8.73 -0.18
N GLU A 52 5.87 7.95 -0.12
CA GLU A 52 6.94 8.14 0.86
C GLU A 52 7.64 9.50 0.68
N LEU A 53 7.97 9.85 -0.57
CA LEU A 53 8.55 11.15 -0.90
C LEU A 53 7.61 12.32 -0.54
N LEU A 54 6.31 12.16 -0.78
CA LEU A 54 5.31 13.15 -0.39
C LEU A 54 5.23 13.28 1.14
N ALA A 55 5.23 12.18 1.88
CA ALA A 55 5.21 12.20 3.34
C ALA A 55 6.44 12.93 3.91
N ILE A 56 7.64 12.67 3.37
CA ILE A 56 8.88 13.38 3.74
C ILE A 56 8.75 14.88 3.44
N ARG A 57 8.21 15.24 2.28
CA ARG A 57 7.96 16.64 1.88
C ARG A 57 6.98 17.35 2.80
N LEU A 58 5.93 16.65 3.21
CA LEU A 58 4.90 17.13 4.13
C LEU A 58 5.35 17.15 5.58
N GLN A 59 6.43 16.48 5.95
CA GLN A 59 7.00 16.58 7.29
C GLN A 59 8.09 17.65 7.33
N THR A 60 9.09 17.52 6.46
CA THR A 60 10.33 18.32 6.52
C THR A 60 10.30 19.63 5.71
N GLY A 61 9.28 19.84 4.87
CA GLY A 61 9.19 21.03 4.02
C GLY A 61 10.03 20.96 2.73
N ASP A 62 10.78 19.87 2.51
CA ASP A 62 11.49 19.59 1.25
C ASP A 62 11.49 18.09 0.92
N TYR A 63 11.70 17.75 -0.34
CA TYR A 63 11.92 16.35 -0.73
C TYR A 63 13.35 15.95 -0.41
N LYS A 64 13.48 14.94 0.44
CA LYS A 64 14.75 14.28 0.78
C LYS A 64 14.68 12.81 0.36
N LYS A 65 15.81 12.29 -0.11
CA LYS A 65 15.92 10.88 -0.46
C LYS A 65 15.94 10.03 0.83
N PRO A 66 15.02 9.07 1.02
CA PRO A 66 15.09 8.16 2.16
C PRO A 66 16.28 7.22 2.05
N HIS A 67 16.73 6.70 3.18
CA HIS A 67 17.78 5.67 3.21
C HIS A 67 17.34 4.47 2.37
N GLY A 68 18.23 4.01 1.48
CA GLY A 68 18.00 2.79 0.71
C GLY A 68 16.79 2.84 -0.24
N LEU A 69 16.48 4.00 -0.82
CA LEU A 69 15.35 4.19 -1.76
C LEU A 69 15.19 3.04 -2.78
N ILE A 70 16.29 2.50 -3.33
CA ILE A 70 16.25 1.39 -4.29
C ILE A 70 15.74 0.10 -3.64
N TYR A 71 16.19 -0.21 -2.42
CA TYR A 71 15.72 -1.40 -1.69
C TYR A 71 14.26 -1.24 -1.28
N ARG A 72 13.86 -0.04 -0.84
CA ARG A 72 12.46 0.29 -0.54
C ARG A 72 11.58 0.12 -1.80
N PHE A 73 12.04 0.62 -2.95
CA PHE A 73 11.35 0.44 -4.23
C PHE A 73 11.15 -1.05 -4.58
N ILE A 74 12.18 -1.87 -4.40
CA ILE A 74 12.12 -3.32 -4.64
C ILE A 74 11.15 -4.01 -3.67
N ILE A 75 11.21 -3.70 -2.38
CA ILE A 75 10.30 -4.24 -1.36
C ILE A 75 8.85 -3.88 -1.68
N TRP A 76 8.58 -2.61 -2.01
CA TRP A 76 7.26 -2.17 -2.43
C TRP A 76 6.76 -2.92 -3.66
N GLY A 77 7.65 -3.19 -4.61
CA GLY A 77 7.33 -4.02 -5.76
C GLY A 77 6.94 -5.44 -5.38
N PHE A 78 7.71 -6.10 -4.50
CA PHE A 78 7.34 -7.44 -4.01
C PHE A 78 6.02 -7.43 -3.25
N LEU A 79 5.76 -6.43 -2.41
CA LEU A 79 4.47 -6.26 -1.75
C LEU A 79 3.33 -6.10 -2.76
N GLY A 80 3.58 -5.39 -3.87
CA GLY A 80 2.60 -5.29 -4.96
C GLY A 80 2.29 -6.60 -5.66
N MET A 81 3.29 -7.48 -5.83
CA MET A 81 3.04 -8.85 -6.30
C MET A 81 2.17 -9.62 -5.32
N VAL A 82 2.44 -9.50 -4.02
CA VAL A 82 1.63 -10.13 -2.97
C VAL A 82 0.20 -9.59 -3.00
N PHE A 83 -0.02 -8.29 -3.17
CA PHE A 83 -1.37 -7.72 -3.26
C PHE A 83 -2.16 -8.26 -4.45
N ALA A 84 -1.51 -8.51 -5.60
CA ALA A 84 -2.15 -9.12 -6.75
C ALA A 84 -2.71 -10.52 -6.44
N LEU A 85 -2.01 -11.31 -5.61
CA LEU A 85 -2.49 -12.62 -5.14
C LEU A 85 -3.56 -12.49 -4.06
N VAL A 86 -3.26 -11.71 -3.01
CA VAL A 86 -4.05 -11.65 -1.78
C VAL A 86 -5.44 -11.08 -2.04
N PHE A 87 -5.56 -10.09 -2.94
CA PHE A 87 -6.87 -9.52 -3.25
C PHE A 87 -7.81 -10.53 -3.90
N ASP A 88 -7.29 -11.41 -4.75
CA ASP A 88 -8.09 -12.49 -5.33
C ASP A 88 -8.37 -13.58 -4.29
N LEU A 89 -7.36 -13.99 -3.52
CA LEU A 89 -7.48 -15.00 -2.46
C LEU A 89 -8.62 -14.67 -1.48
N PHE A 90 -8.67 -13.44 -0.96
CA PHE A 90 -9.72 -13.04 -0.03
C PHE A 90 -11.08 -12.84 -0.72
N SER A 91 -11.11 -12.31 -1.94
CA SER A 91 -12.36 -12.11 -2.69
C SER A 91 -13.03 -13.45 -3.02
N SER A 92 -12.25 -14.42 -3.49
CA SER A 92 -12.69 -15.78 -3.81
C SER A 92 -13.03 -16.56 -2.54
N GLY A 93 -12.22 -16.43 -1.49
CA GLY A 93 -12.47 -17.08 -0.19
C GLY A 93 -13.77 -16.59 0.47
N VAL A 94 -14.05 -15.28 0.44
CA VAL A 94 -15.32 -14.74 0.94
C VAL A 94 -16.51 -15.25 0.13
N SER A 95 -16.38 -15.32 -1.19
CA SER A 95 -17.45 -15.87 -2.04
C SER A 95 -17.78 -17.31 -1.66
N ALA A 96 -16.76 -18.16 -1.46
CA ALA A 96 -16.94 -19.53 -1.00
C ALA A 96 -17.54 -19.62 0.41
N CYS A 97 -17.18 -18.73 1.33
CA CYS A 97 -17.77 -18.68 2.67
C CYS A 97 -19.26 -18.27 2.65
N ILE A 98 -19.66 -17.37 1.75
CA ILE A 98 -21.08 -17.01 1.55
C ILE A 98 -21.86 -18.20 0.99
N GLU A 99 -21.30 -18.92 0.01
CA GLU A 99 -21.94 -20.11 -0.58
C GLU A 99 -22.14 -21.23 0.45
N LYS A 100 -21.20 -21.37 1.38
CA LYS A 100 -21.29 -22.32 2.52
C LYS A 100 -22.13 -21.81 3.69
N SER A 101 -22.79 -20.65 3.55
CA SER A 101 -23.57 -20.01 4.62
C SER A 101 -22.77 -19.70 5.89
N LEU A 102 -21.45 -19.56 5.81
CA LEU A 102 -20.59 -19.12 6.91
C LEU A 102 -20.59 -17.58 7.06
N LEU A 103 -21.00 -16.88 6.01
CA LEU A 103 -21.23 -15.44 6.01
C LEU A 103 -22.65 -15.15 5.48
N PRO A 104 -23.32 -14.10 5.97
CA PRO A 104 -24.66 -13.75 5.48
C PRO A 104 -24.65 -13.47 3.97
N LYS A 105 -25.59 -14.08 3.26
CA LYS A 105 -25.82 -13.79 1.84
C LYS A 105 -26.61 -12.49 1.70
N SER A 106 -26.24 -11.67 0.72
CA SER A 106 -26.98 -10.46 0.36
C SER A 106 -27.00 -10.26 -1.15
N SER A 107 -28.07 -9.65 -1.66
CA SER A 107 -28.18 -9.20 -3.04
C SER A 107 -27.36 -7.93 -3.33
N LEU A 108 -27.00 -7.17 -2.29
CA LEU A 108 -26.19 -5.96 -2.44
C LEU A 108 -24.71 -6.31 -2.57
N ARG A 109 -24.07 -5.85 -3.64
CA ARG A 109 -22.62 -6.01 -3.90
C ARG A 109 -21.72 -5.43 -2.79
N PHE A 110 -22.27 -4.55 -1.96
CA PHE A 110 -21.60 -3.97 -0.80
C PHE A 110 -21.14 -5.03 0.20
N TRP A 111 -21.98 -6.02 0.54
CA TRP A 111 -21.67 -6.95 1.63
C TRP A 111 -20.49 -7.88 1.32
N PRO A 112 -20.41 -8.53 0.13
CA PRO A 112 -19.21 -9.29 -0.24
C PRO A 112 -17.94 -8.42 -0.23
N ALA A 113 -18.01 -7.18 -0.71
CA ALA A 113 -16.88 -6.25 -0.70
C ALA A 113 -16.46 -5.87 0.73
N PHE A 114 -17.43 -5.61 1.61
CA PHE A 114 -17.18 -5.32 3.03
C PHE A 114 -16.56 -6.51 3.75
N TYR A 115 -17.10 -7.73 3.58
CA TYR A 115 -16.53 -8.94 4.19
C TYR A 115 -15.11 -9.21 3.69
N THR A 116 -14.87 -9.05 2.39
CA THR A 116 -13.54 -9.19 1.79
C THR A 116 -12.57 -8.19 2.41
N SER A 117 -12.99 -6.92 2.49
CA SER A 117 -12.21 -5.88 3.13
C SER A 117 -11.93 -6.17 4.60
N ALA A 118 -12.95 -6.50 5.39
CA ALA A 118 -12.82 -6.75 6.81
C ALA A 118 -11.88 -7.93 7.09
N LEU A 119 -12.10 -9.08 6.45
CA LEU A 119 -11.28 -10.26 6.68
C LEU A 119 -9.84 -10.07 6.22
N MET A 120 -9.62 -9.48 5.04
CA MET A 120 -8.27 -9.18 4.57
C MET A 120 -7.55 -8.22 5.52
N ASN A 121 -8.22 -7.15 5.95
CA ASN A 121 -7.58 -6.16 6.83
C ASN A 121 -7.40 -6.64 8.26
N LEU A 122 -8.16 -7.63 8.74
CA LEU A 122 -7.98 -8.17 10.09
C LEU A 122 -6.98 -9.32 10.13
N ILE A 123 -6.87 -10.11 9.06
CA ILE A 123 -6.01 -11.31 9.00
C ILE A 123 -4.66 -11.00 8.35
N PHE A 124 -4.68 -10.35 7.18
CA PHE A 124 -3.47 -10.12 6.38
C PHE A 124 -2.81 -8.77 6.68
N ALA A 125 -3.60 -7.69 6.87
CA ALA A 125 -3.02 -6.36 6.99
C ALA A 125 -1.99 -6.18 8.13
N PRO A 126 -2.25 -6.63 9.37
CA PRO A 126 -1.28 -6.49 10.46
C PRO A 126 0.03 -7.22 10.14
N THR A 127 -0.06 -8.43 9.59
CA THR A 127 1.08 -9.27 9.26
C THR A 127 1.97 -8.60 8.21
N PHE A 128 1.39 -8.11 7.09
CA PHE A 128 2.21 -7.45 6.07
C PHE A 128 2.76 -6.11 6.56
N MET A 129 1.99 -5.33 7.32
CA MET A 129 2.44 -4.02 7.80
C MET A 129 3.60 -4.17 8.80
N ALA A 130 3.57 -5.23 9.63
CA ALA A 130 4.70 -5.60 10.49
C ALA A 130 5.92 -6.00 9.66
N LEU A 131 5.76 -6.89 8.66
CA LEU A 131 6.83 -7.29 7.75
C LEU A 131 7.46 -6.07 7.06
N HIS A 132 6.64 -5.20 6.48
CA HIS A 132 7.08 -3.98 5.82
C HIS A 132 7.88 -3.08 6.77
N ARG A 133 7.39 -2.89 8.01
CA ARG A 133 8.10 -2.08 9.00
C ARG A 133 9.44 -2.70 9.40
N ILE A 134 9.51 -4.03 9.51
CA ILE A 134 10.76 -4.77 9.76
C ILE A 134 11.73 -4.53 8.61
N THR A 135 11.30 -4.72 7.35
CA THR A 135 12.19 -4.54 6.18
C THR A 135 12.68 -3.10 6.03
N ASP A 136 11.83 -2.11 6.29
CA ASP A 136 12.22 -0.70 6.31
C ASP A 136 13.24 -0.41 7.41
N THR A 137 13.05 -0.99 8.59
CA THR A 137 13.96 -0.78 9.72
C THR A 137 15.33 -1.42 9.46
N PHE A 138 15.39 -2.57 8.77
CA PHE A 138 16.66 -3.13 8.29
C PHE A 138 17.40 -2.14 7.37
N ILE A 139 16.68 -1.49 6.46
CA ILE A 139 17.23 -0.51 5.54
C ILE A 139 17.73 0.73 6.29
N ASP A 140 16.95 1.23 7.24
CA ASP A 140 17.26 2.44 8.00
C ASP A 140 18.47 2.22 8.92
N LEU A 141 18.53 1.11 9.65
CA LEU A 141 19.68 0.76 10.49
C LEU A 141 20.94 0.48 9.65
N GLY A 142 20.78 -0.03 8.44
CA GLY A 142 21.88 -0.16 7.48
C GLY A 142 22.23 1.13 6.73
N GLU A 143 21.58 2.26 7.05
CA GLU A 143 21.72 3.57 6.38
C GLU A 143 21.51 3.51 4.85
N GLY A 144 20.82 2.48 4.35
CA GLY A 144 20.65 2.24 2.92
C GLY A 144 21.89 1.70 2.19
N LYS A 145 22.88 1.14 2.90
CA LYS A 145 24.06 0.49 2.29
C LYS A 145 23.98 -1.02 2.45
N LEU A 146 24.02 -1.79 1.35
CA LEU A 146 23.80 -3.24 1.38
C LEU A 146 24.72 -3.97 2.36
N ASN A 147 26.01 -3.64 2.35
CA ASN A 147 27.00 -4.24 3.24
C ASN A 147 26.75 -3.97 4.74
N LYS A 148 26.03 -2.89 5.08
CA LYS A 148 25.59 -2.59 6.44
C LYS A 148 24.26 -3.28 6.73
N ILE A 149 23.30 -3.22 5.81
CA ILE A 149 21.99 -3.89 5.94
C ILE A 149 22.17 -5.37 6.26
N LEU A 150 23.07 -6.06 5.56
CA LEU A 150 23.36 -7.49 5.78
C LEU A 150 24.00 -7.80 7.14
N LYS A 151 24.52 -6.79 7.85
CA LYS A 151 25.11 -6.93 9.19
C LYS A 151 24.16 -6.54 10.32
N VAL A 152 23.01 -5.94 10.00
CA VAL A 152 22.00 -5.56 10.99
C VAL A 152 21.42 -6.83 11.62
N LYS A 153 21.34 -6.88 12.95
CA LYS A 153 20.74 -8.01 13.66
C LYS A 153 19.24 -7.82 13.78
N LEU A 154 18.49 -8.92 13.68
CA LEU A 154 17.03 -8.89 13.82
C LEU A 154 16.58 -8.32 15.17
N ASN A 155 17.30 -8.60 16.26
CA ASN A 155 16.99 -8.06 17.59
C ASN A 155 17.05 -6.52 17.61
N ASP A 156 18.00 -5.90 16.90
CA ASP A 156 18.12 -4.45 16.81
C ASP A 156 16.94 -3.86 16.04
N VAL A 157 16.52 -4.54 14.98
CA VAL A 157 15.33 -4.15 14.19
C VAL A 157 14.06 -4.22 15.02
N ILE A 158 13.81 -5.33 15.69
CA ILE A 158 12.62 -5.52 16.52
C ILE A 158 12.59 -4.49 17.65
N SER A 159 13.73 -4.24 18.30
CA SER A 159 13.83 -3.29 19.42
C SER A 159 13.67 -1.84 18.98
N LYS A 160 14.02 -1.51 17.72
CA LYS A 160 13.87 -0.16 17.16
C LYS A 160 12.41 0.18 16.81
N ILE A 161 11.58 -0.82 16.55
CA ILE A 161 10.18 -0.63 16.17
C ILE A 161 9.34 -0.26 17.39
N ASP A 162 8.60 0.83 17.29
CA ASP A 162 7.54 1.17 18.25
C ASP A 162 6.30 0.28 18.01
N TRP A 163 6.29 -0.88 18.69
CA TRP A 163 5.19 -1.84 18.66
C TRP A 163 3.94 -1.33 19.39
N ASN A 164 4.09 -0.45 20.38
CA ASN A 164 2.95 0.11 21.08
C ASN A 164 2.13 1.01 20.14
N THR A 165 2.77 1.90 19.40
CA THR A 165 2.11 2.71 18.36
C THR A 165 1.58 1.83 17.23
N PHE A 166 2.30 0.78 16.84
CA PHE A 166 1.81 -0.16 15.84
C PHE A 166 0.47 -0.78 16.25
N ILE A 167 0.35 -1.31 17.47
CA ILE A 167 -0.90 -1.88 17.95
C ILE A 167 -1.96 -0.80 18.20
N SER A 168 -1.66 0.19 19.05
CA SER A 168 -2.64 1.18 19.55
C SER A 168 -3.17 2.12 18.47
N PHE A 169 -2.38 2.37 17.42
CA PHE A 169 -2.76 3.29 16.34
C PHE A 169 -2.97 2.56 15.01
N VAL A 170 -2.00 1.75 14.55
CA VAL A 170 -2.13 1.13 13.22
C VAL A 170 -3.22 0.06 13.24
N VAL A 171 -3.09 -0.93 14.11
CA VAL A 171 -4.02 -2.07 14.19
C VAL A 171 -5.38 -1.65 14.73
N LEU A 172 -5.44 -0.89 15.82
CA LEU A 172 -6.71 -0.57 16.47
C LEU A 172 -7.44 0.65 15.91
N LYS A 173 -6.77 1.52 15.13
CA LYS A 173 -7.41 2.73 14.57
C LYS A 173 -7.36 2.77 13.05
N THR A 174 -6.17 2.73 12.45
CA THR A 174 -6.09 2.90 10.99
C THR A 174 -6.73 1.73 10.24
N ILE A 175 -6.57 0.49 10.72
CA ILE A 175 -7.22 -0.66 10.10
C ILE A 175 -8.76 -0.54 10.14
N PRO A 176 -9.41 -0.38 11.32
CA PRO A 176 -10.87 -0.28 11.38
C PRO A 176 -11.45 0.95 10.71
N PHE A 177 -10.85 2.14 10.91
CA PHE A 177 -11.49 3.40 10.52
C PHE A 177 -11.04 3.94 9.17
N PHE A 178 -9.89 3.51 8.66
CA PHE A 178 -9.40 3.94 7.35
C PHE A 178 -9.39 2.78 6.35
N TRP A 179 -8.68 1.70 6.67
CA TRP A 179 -8.43 0.64 5.69
C TRP A 179 -9.66 -0.22 5.39
N ILE A 180 -10.47 -0.60 6.38
CA ILE A 180 -11.69 -1.38 6.12
C ILE A 180 -12.67 -0.60 5.23
N PRO A 181 -13.02 0.67 5.52
CA PRO A 181 -13.86 1.47 4.62
C PRO A 181 -13.25 1.67 3.23
N ALA A 182 -11.97 2.04 3.17
CA ALA A 182 -11.30 2.32 1.90
C ALA A 182 -11.13 1.08 1.02
N HIS A 183 -10.80 -0.07 1.61
CA HIS A 183 -10.73 -1.34 0.89
C HIS A 183 -12.10 -1.89 0.54
N THR A 184 -13.17 -1.56 1.29
CA THR A 184 -14.54 -1.91 0.87
C THR A 184 -14.86 -1.24 -0.46
N ILE A 185 -14.55 0.04 -0.61
CA ILE A 185 -14.68 0.76 -1.90
C ILE A 185 -13.76 0.12 -2.96
N THR A 186 -12.54 -0.24 -2.57
CA THR A 186 -11.59 -0.91 -3.49
C THR A 186 -12.15 -2.22 -4.04
N PHE A 187 -12.79 -3.05 -3.21
CA PHE A 187 -13.36 -4.34 -3.63
C PHE A 187 -14.64 -4.20 -4.45
N LEU A 188 -15.26 -3.01 -4.48
CA LEU A 188 -16.32 -2.69 -5.45
C LEU A 188 -15.77 -2.41 -6.86
N LEU A 189 -14.47 -2.12 -6.99
CA LEU A 189 -13.83 -1.91 -8.28
C LEU A 189 -13.52 -3.23 -8.98
N PRO A 190 -13.43 -3.22 -10.33
CA PRO A 190 -12.87 -4.34 -11.09
C PRO A 190 -11.45 -4.68 -10.62
N SER A 191 -11.09 -5.97 -10.70
CA SER A 191 -9.87 -6.52 -10.10
C SER A 191 -8.58 -5.83 -10.58
N GLU A 192 -8.58 -5.35 -11.82
CA GLU A 192 -7.44 -4.71 -12.47
C GLU A 192 -7.04 -3.38 -11.81
N TYR A 193 -7.99 -2.73 -11.14
CA TYR A 193 -7.79 -1.45 -10.46
C TYR A 193 -7.51 -1.59 -8.96
N ARG A 194 -7.74 -2.75 -8.35
CA ARG A 194 -7.69 -2.90 -6.89
C ARG A 194 -6.30 -2.57 -6.33
N VAL A 195 -5.25 -3.18 -6.89
CA VAL A 195 -3.86 -2.94 -6.45
C VAL A 195 -3.43 -1.48 -6.67
N LEU A 196 -3.88 -0.88 -7.77
CA LEU A 196 -3.64 0.53 -8.07
C LEU A 196 -4.33 1.44 -7.04
N MET A 197 -5.60 1.19 -6.75
CA MET A 197 -6.38 1.92 -5.75
C MET A 197 -5.73 1.83 -4.36
N ALA A 198 -5.31 0.63 -3.94
CA ALA A 198 -4.58 0.45 -2.68
C ALA A 198 -3.28 1.27 -2.61
N SER A 199 -2.60 1.44 -3.75
CA SER A 199 -1.41 2.28 -3.85
C SER A 199 -1.76 3.78 -3.66
N PHE A 200 -2.84 4.26 -4.29
CA PHE A 200 -3.33 5.62 -4.07
C PHE A 200 -3.78 5.86 -2.62
N LEU A 201 -4.44 4.89 -2.00
CA LEU A 201 -4.84 4.96 -0.60
C LEU A 201 -3.64 5.09 0.34
N SER A 202 -2.53 4.42 0.04
CA SER A 202 -1.28 4.57 0.79
C SER A 202 -0.72 6.01 0.73
N ILE A 203 -0.76 6.64 -0.45
CA ILE A 203 -0.38 8.06 -0.61
C ILE A 203 -1.32 8.96 0.22
N ALA A 204 -2.63 8.72 0.12
CA ALA A 204 -3.64 9.50 0.84
C ALA A 204 -3.47 9.39 2.36
N LEU A 205 -3.29 8.18 2.89
CA LEU A 205 -3.04 7.98 4.32
C LEU A 205 -1.75 8.66 4.78
N GLY A 206 -0.66 8.50 4.01
CA GLY A 206 0.61 9.15 4.31
C GLY A 206 0.49 10.68 4.38
N ALA A 207 -0.29 11.28 3.48
CA ALA A 207 -0.59 12.70 3.49
C ALA A 207 -1.43 13.11 4.70
N ILE A 208 -2.53 12.40 4.99
CA ILE A 208 -3.41 12.65 6.15
C ILE A 208 -2.60 12.61 7.45
N LEU A 209 -1.81 11.56 7.66
CA LEU A 209 -1.02 11.40 8.88
C LEU A 209 0.10 12.45 9.01
N SER A 210 0.73 12.83 7.90
CA SER A 210 1.76 13.88 7.91
C SER A 210 1.18 15.25 8.25
N LEU A 211 -0.02 15.57 7.76
CA LEU A 211 -0.72 16.82 8.07
C LEU A 211 -1.25 16.83 9.52
N ALA A 212 -1.74 15.70 10.03
CA ALA A 212 -2.21 15.58 11.41
C ALA A 212 -1.08 15.81 12.43
N LYS A 213 0.15 15.37 12.13
CA LYS A 213 1.32 15.60 13.00
C LYS A 213 1.79 17.06 13.03
N ARG A 214 1.53 17.87 12.00
CA ARG A 214 1.90 19.29 11.96
C ARG A 214 0.98 20.21 12.77
N LYS A 215 -0.23 19.74 13.10
CA LYS A 215 -1.21 20.51 13.90
C LYS A 215 -1.01 20.33 15.41
N LYS A 216 -0.09 19.45 15.82
CA LYS A 216 0.42 19.37 17.19
C LYS A 216 1.75 20.10 17.27
#